data_AF-A0A2S9CPG4-F1
#
_entry.id   AF-A0A2S9CPG4-F1
#
_cell.length_a   1.000
_cell.length_b   1.000
_cell.length_c   1.000
_cell.angle_alpha   90.00
_cell.angle_beta   90.00
_cell.angle_gamma   90.00
#
_symmetry.space_group_name_H-M   'P 1'
#
loop_
_entity.id
_entity.type
_entity.pdbx_description
1 polymer ?
#
loop_
_entity_poly.entity_id
_entity_poly.type
_entity_poly.pdbx_seq_one_letter_code
_entity_poly.pdbx_strand_id
1 'polypeptide(L)'
;MKISTSALLDELKGRTSQHIQYAQMLMQKTEEELNFRISADSWSPLECLEHLNRYGDFYIPEITNRIAASKTSSKTIFKPGILGNYFAKSMLPKEKLNKMKTLKKMNPLHSQLNKNVVNEFIVQQQQFLELLEKAHNVDLQKTKTSISISKLIKLKLGDTFRFVIYHNARHMRQIQKIVSS
;
A
#
# COMPACT_ATOMS: atom_id res chain seq x y z
N MET A 1 -17.82 -9.27 -10.48
CA MET A 1 -16.59 -10.02 -10.14
C MET A 1 -16.77 -10.67 -8.78
N LYS A 2 -16.51 -11.98 -8.68
CA LYS A 2 -16.43 -12.74 -7.43
C LYS A 2 -14.99 -13.23 -7.31
N ILE A 3 -14.37 -13.11 -6.14
CA ILE A 3 -13.00 -13.55 -5.88
C ILE A 3 -13.05 -14.51 -4.68
N SER A 4 -12.28 -15.60 -4.72
CA SER A 4 -12.06 -16.40 -3.51
C SER A 4 -11.34 -15.56 -2.47
N THR A 5 -11.85 -15.52 -1.24
CA THR A 5 -11.27 -14.72 -0.17
C THR A 5 -9.86 -15.18 0.17
N SER A 6 -9.62 -16.49 0.26
CA SER A 6 -8.27 -17.02 0.49
C SER A 6 -7.32 -16.64 -0.64
N ALA A 7 -7.73 -16.89 -1.89
CA ALA A 7 -6.90 -16.55 -3.05
C ALA A 7 -6.56 -15.06 -3.13
N LEU A 8 -7.49 -14.17 -2.74
CA LEU A 8 -7.21 -12.74 -2.64
C LEU A 8 -6.17 -12.44 -1.56
N LEU A 9 -6.35 -12.98 -0.34
CA LEU A 9 -5.43 -12.73 0.77
C LEU A 9 -4.04 -13.28 0.46
N ASP A 10 -3.94 -14.47 -0.14
CA ASP A 10 -2.67 -15.09 -0.53
C ASP A 10 -1.95 -14.27 -1.62
N GLU A 11 -2.68 -13.77 -2.62
CA GLU A 11 -2.12 -12.89 -3.64
C GLU A 11 -1.54 -11.61 -3.04
N LEU A 12 -2.26 -11.01 -2.10
CA LEU A 12 -1.86 -9.78 -1.42
C LEU A 12 -0.68 -10.00 -0.46
N LYS A 13 -0.65 -11.14 0.25
CA LYS A 13 0.51 -11.56 1.05
C LYS A 13 1.74 -11.75 0.16
N GLY A 14 1.60 -12.45 -0.96
CA GLY A 14 2.68 -12.67 -1.92
C GLY A 14 3.32 -11.36 -2.41
N ARG A 15 2.51 -10.38 -2.80
CA ARG A 15 3.01 -9.04 -3.16
C ARG A 15 3.71 -8.33 -2.00
N THR A 16 3.12 -8.38 -0.81
CA THR A 16 3.67 -7.71 0.37
C THR A 16 5.04 -8.30 0.73
N SER A 17 5.20 -9.62 0.66
CA SER A 17 6.49 -10.29 0.83
C SER A 17 7.51 -9.89 -0.23
N GLN A 18 7.10 -9.75 -1.50
CA GLN A 18 7.98 -9.24 -2.56
C GLN A 18 8.43 -7.79 -2.29
N HIS A 19 7.55 -6.95 -1.73
CA HIS A 19 7.92 -5.58 -1.35
C HIS A 19 8.98 -5.59 -0.23
N ILE A 20 8.82 -6.44 0.78
CA ILE A 20 9.81 -6.59 1.86
C ILE A 20 11.17 -7.00 1.30
N GLN A 21 11.20 -8.05 0.47
CA GLN A 21 12.44 -8.55 -0.15
C GLN A 21 13.15 -7.45 -0.95
N TYR A 22 12.40 -6.72 -1.77
CA TYR A 22 13.00 -5.64 -2.56
C TYR A 22 13.49 -4.48 -1.68
N ALA A 23 12.74 -4.09 -0.66
CA ALA A 23 13.18 -3.06 0.29
C ALA A 23 14.45 -3.46 1.05
N GLN A 24 14.60 -4.75 1.41
CA GLN A 24 15.83 -5.27 2.01
C GLN A 24 17.03 -5.17 1.05
N MET A 25 16.84 -5.36 -0.26
CA MET A 25 17.89 -5.12 -1.25
C MET A 25 18.29 -3.64 -1.32
N LEU A 26 17.32 -2.72 -1.19
CA LEU A 26 17.61 -1.28 -1.18
C LEU A 26 18.50 -0.86 0.00
N MET A 27 18.48 -1.58 1.12
CA MET A 27 19.36 -1.28 2.25
C MET A 27 20.87 -1.38 1.90
N GLN A 28 21.20 -2.15 0.86
CA GLN A 28 22.57 -2.30 0.37
C GLN A 28 23.06 -1.12 -0.50
N LYS A 29 22.15 -0.25 -0.94
CA LYS A 29 22.46 0.96 -1.70
C LYS A 29 22.97 2.07 -0.80
N THR A 30 23.75 3.00 -1.31
CA THR A 30 24.18 4.20 -0.57
C THR A 30 23.02 5.17 -0.35
N GLU A 31 23.11 6.05 0.63
CA GLU A 31 22.09 7.10 0.83
C GLU A 31 22.00 8.07 -0.34
N GLU A 32 23.11 8.31 -1.03
CA GLU A 32 23.15 9.12 -2.24
C GLU A 32 22.35 8.48 -3.37
N GLU A 33 22.57 7.18 -3.65
CA GLU A 33 21.77 6.42 -4.62
C GLU A 33 20.26 6.43 -4.27
N LEU A 34 19.92 6.33 -2.98
CA LEU A 34 18.52 6.32 -2.54
C LEU A 34 17.86 7.71 -2.52
N ASN A 35 18.64 8.79 -2.49
CA ASN A 35 18.17 10.17 -2.60
C ASN A 35 18.23 10.72 -4.03
N PHE A 36 18.84 10.00 -4.97
CA PHE A 36 18.93 10.41 -6.37
C PHE A 36 17.54 10.63 -6.99
N ARG A 37 17.42 11.72 -7.74
CA ARG A 37 16.21 12.09 -8.50
C ARG A 37 16.54 12.15 -9.99
N ILE A 38 15.66 11.60 -10.82
CA ILE A 38 15.78 11.68 -12.29
C ILE A 38 15.59 13.12 -12.78
N SER A 39 14.70 13.88 -12.13
CA SER A 39 14.45 15.30 -12.38
C SER A 39 14.03 16.03 -11.10
N ALA A 40 14.09 17.36 -11.12
CA ALA A 40 13.73 18.20 -9.96
C ALA A 40 12.31 17.95 -9.42
N ASP A 41 11.36 17.61 -10.31
CA ASP A 41 9.96 17.36 -9.97
C ASP A 41 9.64 15.86 -9.72
N SER A 42 10.63 14.98 -9.85
CA SER A 42 10.48 13.54 -9.60
C SER A 42 10.78 13.21 -8.14
N TRP A 43 10.21 12.11 -7.65
CA TRP A 43 10.57 11.56 -6.33
C TRP A 43 11.77 10.63 -6.45
N SER A 44 12.67 10.73 -5.46
CA SER A 44 13.73 9.76 -5.22
C SER A 44 13.19 8.41 -4.71
N PRO A 45 14.03 7.36 -4.62
CA PRO A 45 13.67 6.13 -3.93
C PRO A 45 13.19 6.33 -2.50
N LEU A 46 13.90 7.13 -1.68
CA LEU A 46 13.47 7.41 -0.31
C LEU A 46 12.16 8.18 -0.27
N GLU A 47 11.96 9.15 -1.17
CA GLU A 47 10.70 9.89 -1.23
C GLU A 47 9.53 8.96 -1.61
N CYS A 48 9.73 8.02 -2.54
CA CYS A 48 8.73 7.00 -2.84
C CYS A 48 8.38 6.16 -1.60
N LEU A 49 9.36 5.72 -0.82
CA LEU A 49 9.11 4.93 0.39
C LEU A 49 8.46 5.76 1.50
N GLU A 50 8.89 7.00 1.70
CA GLU A 50 8.29 7.94 2.65
C GLU A 50 6.81 8.19 2.33
N HIS A 51 6.47 8.33 1.04
CA HIS A 51 5.09 8.41 0.61
C HIS A 51 4.27 7.18 1.04
N LEU A 52 4.83 5.98 0.88
CA LEU A 52 4.17 4.74 1.29
C LEU A 52 4.04 4.63 2.81
N ASN A 53 5.05 5.07 3.56
CA ASN A 53 5.03 5.07 5.03
C ASN A 53 3.90 5.95 5.57
N ARG A 54 3.72 7.16 5.02
CA ARG A 54 2.60 8.05 5.39
C ARG A 54 1.22 7.43 5.11
N TYR A 55 1.12 6.53 4.13
CA TYR A 55 -0.10 5.76 3.92
C TYR A 55 -0.26 4.68 4.99
N GLY A 56 0.80 3.93 5.33
CA GLY A 56 0.71 2.93 6.38
C GLY A 56 0.42 3.53 7.76
N ASP A 57 0.96 4.70 8.10
CA ASP A 57 0.65 5.46 9.33
C ASP A 57 -0.86 5.69 9.51
N PHE A 58 -1.59 5.83 8.41
CA PHE A 58 -3.05 5.92 8.42
C PHE A 58 -3.72 4.55 8.40
N TYR A 59 -3.32 3.68 7.46
CA TYR A 59 -4.08 2.47 7.14
C TYR A 59 -3.86 1.34 8.14
N ILE A 60 -2.66 1.19 8.72
CA ILE A 60 -2.35 0.14 9.68
C ILE A 60 -3.20 0.28 10.95
N PRO A 61 -3.25 1.44 11.65
CA PRO A 61 -4.11 1.58 12.82
C PRO A 61 -5.60 1.50 12.46
N GLU A 62 -6.03 2.08 11.34
CA GLU A 62 -7.42 1.97 10.88
C GLU A 62 -7.81 0.49 10.69
N ILE A 63 -7.06 -0.26 9.89
CA ILE A 63 -7.36 -1.67 9.61
C ILE A 63 -7.32 -2.51 10.89
N THR A 64 -6.31 -2.30 11.74
CA THR A 64 -6.20 -2.97 13.05
C THR A 64 -7.48 -2.78 13.87
N ASN A 65 -7.92 -1.53 14.03
CA ASN A 65 -9.11 -1.20 14.81
C ASN A 65 -10.38 -1.78 14.19
N ARG A 66 -10.50 -1.78 12.86
CA ARG A 66 -11.69 -2.31 12.17
C ARG A 66 -11.77 -3.84 12.21
N ILE A 67 -10.63 -4.53 12.17
CA ILE A 67 -10.58 -5.99 12.37
C ILE A 67 -10.94 -6.33 13.82
N ALA A 68 -10.32 -5.66 14.80
CA ALA A 68 -10.57 -5.93 16.22
C ALA A 68 -12.03 -5.66 16.63
N ALA A 69 -12.66 -4.62 16.08
CA ALA A 69 -14.05 -4.29 16.35
C ALA A 69 -15.07 -5.11 15.53
N SER A 70 -14.62 -5.92 14.57
CA SER A 70 -15.51 -6.70 13.71
C SER A 70 -16.18 -7.83 14.48
N LYS A 71 -17.51 -7.88 14.41
CA LYS A 71 -18.33 -9.01 14.91
C LYS A 71 -18.76 -9.96 13.79
N THR A 72 -18.14 -9.84 12.61
CA THR A 72 -18.49 -10.62 11.43
C THR A 72 -17.64 -11.87 11.33
N SER A 73 -18.18 -12.93 10.74
CA SER A 73 -17.44 -14.14 10.41
C SER A 73 -16.94 -14.10 8.96
N SER A 74 -15.85 -14.79 8.70
CA SER A 74 -15.26 -14.87 7.37
C SER A 74 -16.23 -15.42 6.32
N LYS A 75 -16.02 -15.01 5.07
CA LYS A 75 -16.76 -15.48 3.89
C LYS A 75 -15.80 -16.03 2.87
N THR A 76 -16.17 -17.13 2.23
CA THR A 76 -15.35 -17.78 1.19
C THR A 76 -15.22 -16.95 -0.08
N ILE A 77 -16.20 -16.08 -0.35
CA ILE A 77 -16.24 -15.23 -1.55
C ILE A 77 -16.24 -13.76 -1.17
N PHE A 78 -15.26 -13.03 -1.68
CA PHE A 78 -15.23 -11.58 -1.67
C PHE A 78 -15.80 -11.01 -2.97
N LYS A 79 -16.75 -10.06 -2.85
CA LYS A 79 -17.20 -9.21 -3.96
C LYS A 79 -16.80 -7.76 -3.69
N PRO A 80 -15.89 -7.19 -4.51
CA PRO A 80 -15.53 -5.77 -4.45
C PRO A 80 -16.75 -4.85 -4.51
N GLY A 81 -16.68 -3.71 -3.84
CA GLY A 81 -17.58 -2.59 -4.11
C GLY A 81 -17.19 -1.89 -5.41
N ILE A 82 -18.13 -1.16 -6.03
CA ILE A 82 -17.89 -0.45 -7.30
C ILE A 82 -16.71 0.53 -7.14
N LEU A 83 -16.80 1.41 -6.13
CA LEU A 83 -15.79 2.44 -5.87
C LEU A 83 -14.44 1.84 -5.44
N GLY A 84 -14.45 0.88 -4.51
CA GLY A 84 -13.23 0.22 -4.05
C GLY A 84 -12.52 -0.54 -5.18
N ASN A 85 -13.28 -1.22 -6.03
CA ASN A 85 -12.72 -1.88 -7.21
C ASN A 85 -12.14 -0.89 -8.22
N TYR A 86 -12.77 0.27 -8.40
CA TYR A 86 -12.25 1.33 -9.24
C TYR A 86 -10.89 1.83 -8.72
N PHE A 87 -10.78 2.14 -7.43
CA PHE A 87 -9.52 2.58 -6.82
C PHE A 87 -8.42 1.51 -6.88
N ALA A 88 -8.75 0.25 -6.58
CA ALA A 88 -7.77 -0.83 -6.70
C ALA A 88 -7.25 -0.95 -8.16
N LYS A 89 -8.15 -0.93 -9.14
CA LYS A 89 -7.78 -1.03 -10.56
C LYS A 89 -7.06 0.21 -11.11
N SER A 90 -7.22 1.38 -10.49
CA SER A 90 -6.48 2.58 -10.90
C SER A 90 -5.02 2.57 -10.42
N MET A 91 -4.68 1.72 -9.45
CA MET A 91 -3.30 1.53 -8.99
C MET A 91 -2.50 0.53 -9.83
N LEU A 92 -3.17 -0.37 -10.55
CA LEU A 92 -2.49 -1.31 -11.45
C LEU A 92 -1.82 -0.56 -12.63
N PRO A 93 -0.67 -1.05 -13.13
CA PRO A 93 0.00 -0.45 -14.28
C PRO A 93 -0.94 -0.31 -15.48
N LYS A 94 -0.89 0.86 -16.14
CA LYS A 94 -1.58 1.14 -17.41
C LYS A 94 -0.66 2.01 -18.28
N GLU A 95 -0.83 1.92 -19.59
CA GLU A 95 -0.04 2.69 -20.57
C GLU A 95 -0.11 4.21 -20.32
N LYS A 96 -1.28 4.71 -19.92
CA LYS A 96 -1.46 6.09 -19.44
C LYS A 96 -1.85 6.06 -17.97
N LEU A 97 -0.96 6.55 -17.11
CA LEU A 97 -1.27 6.74 -15.70
C LEU A 97 -2.23 7.92 -15.56
N ASN A 98 -3.39 7.70 -14.94
CA ASN A 98 -4.20 8.80 -14.44
C ASN A 98 -3.37 9.53 -13.37
N LYS A 99 -2.93 10.75 -13.67
CA LYS A 99 -2.25 11.60 -12.69
C LYS A 99 -3.28 12.03 -11.66
N MET A 100 -3.24 11.40 -10.49
CA MET A 100 -3.95 11.89 -9.31
C MET A 100 -3.06 12.91 -8.62
N LYS A 101 -3.63 14.06 -8.25
CA LYS A 101 -2.90 15.05 -7.46
C LYS A 101 -2.63 14.45 -6.07
N THR A 102 -1.37 14.29 -5.72
CA THR A 102 -0.97 13.85 -4.38
C THR A 102 -1.44 14.87 -3.36
N LEU A 103 -2.11 14.41 -2.29
CA LEU A 103 -2.50 15.27 -1.19
C LEU A 103 -1.26 15.88 -0.54
N LYS A 104 -1.30 17.15 -0.15
CA LYS A 104 -0.15 17.87 0.42
C LYS A 104 0.51 17.09 1.58
N LYS A 105 -0.30 16.54 2.50
CA LYS A 105 0.18 15.71 3.62
C LYS A 105 0.94 14.45 3.19
N MET A 106 0.60 13.92 2.01
CA MET A 106 1.20 12.70 1.46
C MET A 106 2.37 13.02 0.52
N ASN A 107 2.69 14.28 0.25
CA ASN A 107 3.78 14.61 -0.66
C ASN A 107 5.12 14.62 0.11
N PRO A 108 6.06 13.69 -0.18
CA PRO A 108 7.37 13.63 0.46
C PRO A 108 8.37 14.65 -0.10
N LEU A 109 8.03 15.35 -1.19
CA LEU A 109 8.97 16.19 -1.92
C LEU A 109 9.66 17.20 -1.00
N HIS A 110 11.00 17.23 -1.05
CA HIS A 110 11.89 18.07 -0.23
C HIS A 110 12.01 17.67 1.26
N SER A 111 11.56 16.48 1.63
CA SER A 111 11.87 15.93 2.95
C SER A 111 13.36 15.58 3.05
N GLN A 112 13.96 15.80 4.21
CA GLN A 112 15.32 15.30 4.52
C GLN A 112 15.19 13.85 4.97
N LEU A 113 15.63 12.91 4.13
CA LEU A 113 15.40 11.48 4.33
C LEU A 113 16.72 10.70 4.38
N ASN A 114 16.75 9.68 5.23
CA ASN A 114 17.85 8.73 5.39
C ASN A 114 17.34 7.29 5.32
N LYS A 115 18.23 6.31 5.46
CA LYS A 115 17.87 4.88 5.36
C LYS A 115 16.81 4.40 6.35
N ASN A 116 16.52 5.14 7.43
CA ASN A 116 15.45 4.75 8.36
C ASN A 116 14.08 4.67 7.69
N VAL A 117 13.85 5.43 6.62
CA VAL A 117 12.62 5.35 5.82
C VAL A 117 12.40 3.94 5.24
N VAL A 118 13.49 3.26 4.84
CA VAL A 118 13.43 1.89 4.32
C VAL A 118 13.08 0.90 5.43
N ASN A 119 13.68 1.07 6.62
CA ASN A 119 13.38 0.26 7.80
C ASN A 119 11.90 0.40 8.21
N GLU A 120 11.40 1.64 8.29
CA GLU A 120 10.00 1.91 8.59
C GLU A 120 9.07 1.23 7.57
N PHE A 121 9.40 1.34 6.28
CA PHE A 121 8.62 0.66 5.24
C PHE A 121 8.57 -0.85 5.44
N ILE A 122 9.70 -1.48 5.76
CA ILE A 122 9.78 -2.93 6.04
C ILE A 122 8.90 -3.30 7.23
N VAL A 123 8.99 -2.56 8.34
CA VAL A 123 8.16 -2.77 9.54
C VAL A 123 6.68 -2.66 9.20
N GLN A 124 6.29 -1.63 8.45
CA GLN A 124 4.91 -1.46 8.03
C GLN A 124 4.42 -2.58 7.11
N GLN A 125 5.25 -3.09 6.19
CA GLN A 125 4.88 -4.25 5.37
C GLN A 125 4.72 -5.53 6.22
N GLN A 126 5.53 -5.74 7.25
CA GLN A 126 5.38 -6.86 8.19
C GLN A 126 4.05 -6.75 8.95
N GLN A 127 3.69 -5.55 9.41
CA GLN A 127 2.38 -5.29 10.03
C GLN A 127 1.23 -5.58 9.04
N PHE A 128 1.38 -5.23 7.76
CA PHE A 128 0.38 -5.59 6.75
C PHE A 128 0.25 -7.11 6.57
N LEU A 129 1.34 -7.89 6.62
CA LEU A 129 1.26 -9.36 6.59
C LEU A 129 0.46 -9.91 7.77
N GLU A 130 0.70 -9.40 8.98
CA GLU A 130 -0.07 -9.79 10.16
C GLU A 130 -1.56 -9.43 10.03
N LEU A 131 -1.86 -8.25 9.48
CA LEU A 131 -3.24 -7.82 9.26
C LEU A 131 -3.94 -8.66 8.18
N LEU A 132 -3.24 -9.07 7.13
CA LEU A 132 -3.75 -9.99 6.12
C LEU A 132 -4.03 -11.38 6.72
N GLU A 133 -3.20 -11.84 7.65
CA GLU A 133 -3.44 -13.08 8.39
C GLU A 133 -4.71 -12.97 9.25
N LYS A 134 -4.81 -11.93 10.08
CA LYS A 134 -6.00 -11.68 10.91
C LYS A 134 -7.27 -11.52 10.07
N ALA A 135 -7.15 -10.99 8.86
CA ALA A 135 -8.27 -10.77 7.94
C ALA A 135 -8.95 -12.07 7.47
N HIS A 136 -8.30 -13.25 7.58
CA HIS A 136 -8.94 -14.54 7.31
C HIS A 136 -10.16 -14.82 8.22
N ASN A 137 -10.24 -14.15 9.36
CA ASN A 137 -11.27 -14.40 10.37
C ASN A 137 -12.48 -13.45 10.32
N VAL A 138 -12.49 -12.48 9.39
CA VAL A 138 -13.57 -11.47 9.30
C VAL A 138 -14.18 -11.39 7.90
N ASP A 139 -15.41 -10.88 7.79
CA ASP A 139 -16.04 -10.62 6.50
C ASP A 139 -15.39 -9.40 5.84
N LEU A 140 -14.58 -9.63 4.80
CA LEU A 140 -13.89 -8.57 4.04
C LEU A 140 -14.84 -7.59 3.34
N GLN A 141 -16.13 -7.94 3.20
CA GLN A 141 -17.14 -7.11 2.54
C GLN A 141 -17.92 -6.26 3.54
N LYS A 142 -18.27 -6.82 4.70
CA LYS A 142 -19.04 -6.12 5.74
C LYS A 142 -18.17 -5.27 6.63
N THR A 143 -16.92 -5.68 6.87
CA THR A 143 -15.94 -4.85 7.55
C THR A 143 -15.58 -3.68 6.64
N LYS A 144 -15.78 -2.46 7.13
CA LYS A 144 -15.52 -1.23 6.38
C LYS A 144 -14.44 -0.41 7.05
N THR A 145 -13.59 0.20 6.26
CA THR A 145 -12.48 1.06 6.68
C THR A 145 -12.64 2.46 6.10
N SER A 146 -12.22 3.45 6.87
CA SER A 146 -12.01 4.82 6.42
C SER A 146 -10.86 4.86 5.42
N ILE A 147 -10.80 5.91 4.60
CA ILE A 147 -9.72 6.11 3.62
C ILE A 147 -9.04 7.46 3.80
N SER A 148 -7.75 7.53 3.47
CA SER A 148 -6.93 8.73 3.68
C SER A 148 -7.34 9.92 2.79
N ILE A 149 -8.12 9.64 1.74
CA ILE A 149 -8.54 10.57 0.67
C ILE A 149 -9.84 11.31 1.03
N SER A 150 -10.77 10.70 1.77
CA SER A 150 -12.04 11.31 2.13
C SER A 150 -12.59 10.76 3.44
N LYS A 151 -13.06 11.66 4.32
CA LYS A 151 -13.76 11.32 5.57
C LYS A 151 -15.20 10.86 5.35
N LEU A 152 -15.79 11.16 4.19
CA LEU A 152 -17.21 10.89 3.89
C LEU A 152 -17.45 9.48 3.34
N ILE A 153 -16.38 8.78 2.95
CA ILE A 153 -16.46 7.52 2.24
C ILE A 153 -15.73 6.45 3.04
N LYS A 154 -16.32 5.26 3.09
CA LYS A 154 -15.68 4.04 3.59
C LYS A 154 -15.62 3.00 2.50
N LEU A 155 -14.55 2.23 2.47
CA LEU A 155 -14.38 1.09 1.57
C LEU A 155 -14.57 -0.22 2.33
N LYS A 156 -14.85 -1.29 1.59
CA LYS A 156 -14.79 -2.64 2.14
C LYS A 156 -13.34 -2.96 2.51
N LEU A 157 -13.12 -3.74 3.56
CA LEU A 157 -11.79 -4.10 4.02
C LEU A 157 -10.97 -4.74 2.90
N GLY A 158 -11.56 -5.69 2.15
CA GLY A 158 -10.88 -6.33 1.03
C GLY A 158 -10.51 -5.35 -0.11
N ASP A 159 -11.32 -4.31 -0.34
CA ASP A 159 -10.98 -3.28 -1.32
C ASP A 159 -9.88 -2.34 -0.82
N THR A 160 -9.82 -2.09 0.49
CA THR A 160 -8.78 -1.27 1.11
C THR A 160 -7.42 -1.95 1.04
N PHE A 161 -7.34 -3.25 1.38
CA PHE A 161 -6.09 -3.99 1.21
C PHE A 161 -5.62 -3.97 -0.24
N ARG A 162 -6.51 -4.23 -1.20
CA ARG A 162 -6.20 -4.15 -2.64
C ARG A 162 -5.66 -2.77 -3.02
N PHE A 163 -6.33 -1.70 -2.58
CA PHE A 163 -5.90 -0.34 -2.88
C PHE A 163 -4.50 -0.06 -2.34
N VAL A 164 -4.26 -0.31 -1.05
CA VAL A 164 -2.97 0.01 -0.39
C VAL A 164 -1.84 -0.84 -0.97
N ILE A 165 -2.04 -2.15 -1.13
CA ILE A 165 -0.98 -3.06 -1.59
C ILE A 165 -0.67 -2.83 -3.08
N TYR A 166 -1.68 -2.53 -3.91
CA TYR A 166 -1.43 -2.18 -5.30
C TYR A 166 -0.79 -0.80 -5.45
N HIS A 167 -1.09 0.13 -4.55
CA HIS A 167 -0.40 1.42 -4.45
C HIS A 167 1.08 1.24 -4.11
N ASN A 168 1.40 0.39 -3.12
CA ASN A 168 2.79 0.01 -2.81
C ASN A 168 3.46 -0.59 -4.06
N ALA A 169 2.82 -1.55 -4.73
CA ALA A 169 3.37 -2.18 -5.94
C ALA A 169 3.62 -1.19 -7.09
N ARG A 170 2.84 -0.10 -7.18
CA ARG A 170 3.08 0.96 -8.17
C ARG A 170 4.35 1.74 -7.85
N HIS A 171 4.55 2.12 -6.60
CA HIS A 171 5.74 2.88 -6.19
C HIS A 171 7.00 2.00 -6.11
N MET A 172 6.88 0.71 -5.78
CA MET A 172 8.02 -0.22 -5.87
C MET A 172 8.55 -0.33 -7.31
N ARG A 173 7.67 -0.32 -8.32
CA ARG A 173 8.09 -0.24 -9.72
C ARG A 173 8.73 1.10 -10.08
N GLN A 174 8.28 2.19 -9.47
CA GLN A 174 8.90 3.51 -9.68
C GLN A 174 10.34 3.50 -9.13
N ILE A 175 10.54 2.97 -7.92
CA ILE A 175 11.87 2.81 -7.31
C ILE A 175 12.77 1.95 -8.20
N GLN A 176 12.28 0.80 -8.67
CA GLN A 176 13.02 -0.08 -9.59
C GLN A 176 13.52 0.66 -10.82
N LYS A 177 12.70 1.52 -11.43
CA LYS A 177 13.12 2.31 -12.59
C LYS A 177 14.22 3.30 -12.25
N ILE A 178 14.13 3.96 -11.10
CA ILE A 178 15.14 4.94 -10.68
C ILE A 178 16.47 4.26 -10.38
N VAL A 179 16.45 3.14 -9.66
CA VAL A 179 17.67 2.42 -9.23
C VAL A 179 18.38 1.70 -10.39
N SER A 180 17.64 1.36 -11.46
CA SER A 180 18.21 0.75 -12.67
C SER A 180 18.54 1.76 -13.78
N SER A 181 18.35 3.06 -13.55
CA SER A 181 18.75 4.13 -14.48
C SER A 181 20.20 4.51 -14.23
#